data_AF-A0A950SIZ2-F1
#
_entry.id   AF-A0A950SIZ2-F1
#
_cell.length_a   1.000
_cell.length_b   1.000
_cell.length_c   1.000
_cell.angle_alpha   90.00
_cell.angle_beta   90.00
_cell.angle_gamma   90.00
#
_symmetry.space_group_name_H-M   'P 1'
#
loop_
_entity.id
_entity.type
_entity.pdbx_description
1 polymer ?
#
loop_
_entity_poly.entity_id
_entity_poly.type
_entity_poly.pdbx_seq_one_letter_code
_entity_poly.pdbx_strand_id
1 'polypeptide(L)'
;MVVPAQAVALRTEDGHYAIGLADGSTVNSRAVIVATGAQYRKLELSGLERYEGLGVYYAATQAEAHLCAQDPVLIVGGGNSADQAAMFLSQHASSCRLAIRGGDLTKSMSRYLIDELERNPRAELFTQTEIAELDGAAALEAVVVRDSRTGERRALDVRALFRLRRRRAAHRLAAGPRGHGRALLHAHGRGRPQRGARAPWRGASVPARDERARALRGRRRALGSVKRVASAVGEGSMAIRLVHQRLVAR
;
A
#
# COMPACT_ATOMS: atom_id res chain seq x y z
N MET A 1 -15.09 -7.67 -27.82
CA MET A 1 -14.98 -8.47 -26.58
C MET A 1 -13.60 -8.22 -26.01
N VAL A 2 -13.47 -7.72 -24.77
CA VAL A 2 -12.16 -7.49 -24.14
C VAL A 2 -11.96 -8.59 -23.12
N VAL A 3 -10.96 -9.44 -23.32
CA VAL A 3 -10.57 -10.46 -22.35
C VAL A 3 -9.53 -9.85 -21.42
N PRO A 4 -9.73 -9.87 -20.09
CA PRO A 4 -8.72 -9.39 -19.16
C PRO A 4 -7.48 -10.29 -19.24
N ALA A 5 -6.30 -9.68 -19.41
CA ALA A 5 -5.03 -10.38 -19.44
C ALA A 5 -4.05 -9.76 -18.43
N GLN A 6 -3.23 -10.60 -17.79
CA GLN A 6 -2.22 -10.13 -16.86
C GLN A 6 -0.99 -9.62 -17.61
N ALA A 7 -0.66 -8.34 -17.42
CA ALA A 7 0.62 -7.79 -17.89
C ALA A 7 1.77 -8.26 -16.99
N VAL A 8 2.78 -8.88 -17.59
CA VAL A 8 3.95 -9.45 -16.88
C VAL A 8 5.26 -8.76 -17.23
N ALA A 9 5.31 -8.04 -18.36
CA ALA A 9 6.48 -7.26 -18.76
C ALA A 9 6.08 -5.92 -19.40
N LEU A 10 6.93 -4.91 -19.24
CA LEU A 10 6.81 -3.62 -19.94
C LEU A 10 8.20 -3.24 -20.48
N ARG A 11 8.31 -3.19 -21.81
CA ARG A 11 9.52 -2.86 -22.56
C ARG A 11 9.29 -1.62 -23.42
N THR A 12 10.38 -1.00 -23.86
CA THR A 12 10.36 0.08 -24.85
C THR A 12 11.07 -0.43 -26.11
N GLU A 13 10.39 -0.43 -27.24
CA GLU A 13 10.88 -0.95 -28.53
C GLU A 13 10.50 0.05 -29.64
N ASP A 14 11.49 0.48 -30.43
CA ASP A 14 11.33 1.35 -31.62
C ASP A 14 10.55 2.67 -31.45
N GLY A 15 10.47 3.18 -30.21
CA GLY A 15 9.73 4.39 -29.87
C GLY A 15 8.30 4.14 -29.37
N HIS A 16 7.95 2.87 -29.18
CA HIS A 16 6.69 2.39 -28.61
C HIS A 16 6.95 1.62 -27.31
N TYR A 17 5.87 1.32 -26.60
CA TYR A 17 5.87 0.39 -25.49
C TYR A 17 5.37 -0.96 -25.94
N ALA A 18 6.07 -2.01 -25.54
CA ALA A 18 5.68 -3.40 -25.70
C ALA A 18 5.29 -3.97 -24.33
N ILE A 19 4.03 -4.39 -24.18
CA ILE A 19 3.48 -4.99 -22.96
C ILE A 19 3.39 -6.49 -23.18
N GLY A 20 4.21 -7.26 -22.46
CA GLY A 20 4.14 -8.72 -22.46
C GLY A 20 3.01 -9.20 -21.55
N LEU A 21 2.18 -10.10 -22.06
CA LEU A 21 1.06 -10.72 -21.35
C LEU A 21 1.42 -12.13 -20.86
N ALA A 22 0.74 -12.59 -19.82
CA ALA A 22 1.01 -13.89 -19.19
C ALA A 22 0.79 -15.09 -20.11
N ASP A 23 -0.03 -14.94 -21.16
CA ASP A 23 -0.26 -15.93 -22.20
C ASP A 23 0.85 -15.97 -23.27
N GLY A 24 1.91 -15.15 -23.10
CA GLY A 24 3.03 -15.04 -24.03
C GLY A 24 2.82 -14.03 -25.16
N SER A 25 1.60 -13.51 -25.34
CA SER A 25 1.33 -12.50 -26.35
C SER A 25 1.90 -11.12 -25.96
N THR A 26 2.00 -10.22 -26.93
CA THR A 26 2.52 -8.85 -26.72
C THR A 26 1.59 -7.82 -27.33
N VAL A 27 1.35 -6.73 -26.58
CA VAL A 27 0.56 -5.59 -27.03
C VAL A 27 1.46 -4.38 -27.18
N ASN A 28 1.43 -3.72 -28.33
CA ASN A 28 2.18 -2.50 -28.58
C ASN A 28 1.31 -1.25 -28.38
N SER A 29 1.87 -0.23 -27.74
CA SER A 29 1.18 1.05 -27.51
C SER A 29 2.10 2.25 -27.60
N ARG A 30 1.53 3.41 -27.95
CA ARG A 30 2.22 4.71 -27.91
C ARG A 30 2.27 5.31 -26.50
N ALA A 31 1.39 4.88 -25.60
CA ALA A 31 1.30 5.35 -24.23
C ALA A 31 0.77 4.25 -23.30
N VAL A 32 1.27 4.21 -22.06
CA VAL A 32 0.84 3.22 -21.05
C VAL A 32 0.49 3.94 -19.76
N ILE A 33 -0.67 3.62 -19.19
CA ILE A 33 -1.06 4.06 -17.84
C ILE A 33 -0.85 2.88 -16.89
N VAL A 34 0.03 3.06 -15.91
CA VAL A 34 0.31 2.05 -14.89
C VAL A 34 -0.59 2.33 -13.68
N ALA A 35 -1.67 1.57 -13.56
CA ALA A 35 -2.65 1.66 -12.46
C ALA A 35 -2.71 0.36 -11.63
N THR A 36 -1.57 -0.28 -11.39
CA THR A 36 -1.47 -1.62 -10.77
C THR A 36 -1.78 -1.66 -9.26
N GLY A 37 -2.29 -0.55 -8.70
CA GLY A 37 -2.66 -0.44 -7.29
C GLY A 37 -1.50 -0.66 -6.32
N ALA A 38 -1.83 -1.22 -5.16
CA ALA A 38 -0.88 -1.56 -4.10
C ALA A 38 -1.09 -3.00 -3.63
N GLN A 39 0.00 -3.66 -3.24
CA GLN A 39 -0.05 -4.98 -2.61
C GLN A 39 0.26 -4.87 -1.12
N TYR A 40 -0.44 -5.65 -0.31
CA TYR A 40 -0.22 -5.75 1.13
C TYR A 40 0.63 -6.98 1.45
N ARG A 41 1.42 -6.89 2.52
CA ARG A 41 2.20 -8.02 3.02
C ARG A 41 1.30 -8.82 3.96
N LYS A 42 0.82 -9.94 3.43
CA LYS A 42 0.09 -10.97 4.17
C LYS A 42 0.94 -11.54 5.31
N LEU A 43 0.27 -12.12 6.31
CA LEU A 43 0.94 -12.96 7.30
C LEU A 43 1.24 -14.32 6.66
N GLU A 44 2.34 -14.95 7.04
CA GLU A 44 2.73 -16.27 6.54
C GLU A 44 2.08 -17.32 7.46
N LEU A 45 0.77 -17.51 7.30
CA LEU A 45 -0.07 -18.38 8.12
C LEU A 45 -0.86 -19.32 7.22
N SER A 46 -0.91 -20.60 7.56
CA SER A 46 -1.77 -21.56 6.89
C SER A 46 -3.24 -21.21 7.10
N GLY A 47 -4.03 -21.23 6.03
CA GLY A 47 -5.47 -20.98 6.10
C GLY A 47 -5.88 -19.51 6.23
N LEU A 48 -4.92 -18.56 6.13
CA LEU A 48 -5.20 -17.12 6.15
C LEU A 48 -6.25 -16.72 5.10
N GLU A 49 -6.17 -17.32 3.91
CA GLU A 49 -7.04 -17.03 2.77
C GLU A 49 -8.52 -17.30 3.07
N ARG A 50 -8.83 -18.26 3.97
CA ARG A 50 -10.20 -18.58 4.39
C ARG A 50 -10.88 -17.40 5.08
N TYR A 51 -10.10 -16.57 5.77
CA TYR A 51 -10.60 -15.48 6.58
C TYR A 51 -10.50 -14.12 5.87
N GLU A 52 -9.97 -14.05 4.64
CA GLU A 52 -9.91 -12.79 3.88
C GLU A 52 -11.32 -12.28 3.57
N GLY A 53 -11.65 -11.10 4.07
CA GLY A 53 -13.00 -10.53 3.99
C GLY A 53 -14.02 -11.14 4.96
N LEU A 54 -13.62 -12.16 5.72
CA LEU A 54 -14.42 -12.83 6.77
C LEU A 54 -13.74 -12.70 8.14
N GLY A 55 -13.12 -11.55 8.39
CA GLY A 55 -12.39 -11.25 9.64
C GLY A 55 -10.93 -10.90 9.46
N VAL A 56 -10.33 -11.02 8.27
CA VAL A 56 -8.99 -10.51 7.98
C VAL A 56 -9.04 -9.37 6.97
N TYR A 57 -8.49 -8.22 7.36
CA TYR A 57 -8.53 -6.97 6.62
C TYR A 57 -7.15 -6.32 6.46
N TYR A 58 -6.96 -5.59 5.35
CA TYR A 58 -5.70 -4.91 5.01
C TYR A 58 -5.82 -3.38 4.97
N ALA A 59 -7.01 -2.87 5.28
CA ALA A 59 -7.32 -1.45 5.42
C ALA A 59 -8.31 -1.28 6.58
N ALA A 60 -8.26 -0.14 7.26
CA ALA A 60 -9.22 0.27 8.27
C ALA A 60 -9.92 1.53 7.75
N THR A 61 -10.95 1.34 6.94
CA THR A 61 -11.80 2.42 6.44
C THR A 61 -13.13 2.45 7.19
N GLN A 62 -14.03 3.38 6.84
CA GLN A 62 -15.36 3.43 7.43
C GLN A 62 -16.15 2.13 7.19
N ALA A 63 -15.92 1.45 6.06
CA ALA A 63 -16.56 0.19 5.76
C ALA A 63 -16.17 -0.90 6.76
N GLU A 64 -14.85 -1.11 6.97
CA GLU A 64 -14.39 -2.10 7.94
C GLU A 64 -14.74 -1.72 9.38
N ALA A 65 -14.70 -0.43 9.74
CA ALA A 65 -15.12 0.03 11.06
C ALA A 65 -16.60 -0.25 11.35
N HIS A 66 -17.46 -0.18 10.33
CA HIS A 66 -18.87 -0.52 10.47
C HIS A 66 -19.09 -2.04 10.59
N LEU A 67 -18.35 -2.84 9.81
CA LEU A 67 -18.40 -4.30 9.89
C LEU A 67 -17.94 -4.85 11.24
N CYS A 68 -16.97 -4.19 11.88
CA CYS A 68 -16.39 -4.62 13.16
C CYS A 68 -16.97 -3.84 14.35
N ALA A 69 -18.08 -3.12 14.16
CA ALA A 69 -18.69 -2.34 15.23
C ALA A 69 -19.10 -3.29 16.37
N GLN A 70 -18.66 -2.98 17.59
CA GLN A 70 -18.85 -3.82 18.79
C GLN A 70 -18.05 -5.13 18.86
N ASP A 71 -17.21 -5.44 17.87
CA ASP A 71 -16.38 -6.63 17.89
C ASP A 71 -14.98 -6.37 18.48
N PRO A 72 -14.34 -7.38 19.12
CA PRO A 72 -12.94 -7.29 19.50
C PRO A 72 -12.05 -7.38 18.26
N VAL A 73 -11.18 -6.38 18.09
CA VAL A 73 -10.28 -6.29 16.93
C VAL A 73 -8.82 -6.41 17.33
N LEU A 74 -8.00 -6.98 16.44
CA LEU A 74 -6.55 -7.10 16.61
C LEU A 74 -5.81 -6.47 15.42
N ILE A 75 -4.92 -5.54 15.70
CA ILE A 75 -4.08 -4.88 14.70
C ILE A 75 -2.68 -5.45 14.80
N VAL A 76 -2.09 -5.83 13.66
CA VAL A 76 -0.79 -6.50 13.62
C VAL A 76 0.28 -5.63 12.96
N GLY A 77 1.14 -5.04 13.79
CA GLY A 77 2.27 -4.19 13.41
C GLY A 77 2.34 -2.92 14.25
N GLY A 78 3.53 -2.34 14.38
CA GLY A 78 3.74 -1.09 15.12
C GLY A 78 4.45 -0.07 14.25
N GLY A 79 3.70 0.66 13.45
CA GLY A 79 4.23 1.76 12.64
C GLY A 79 3.07 2.50 12.02
N ASN A 80 3.26 3.78 11.68
CA ASN A 80 2.21 4.80 11.54
C ASN A 80 0.83 4.34 11.02
N SER A 81 0.76 3.47 10.02
CA SER A 81 -0.52 2.96 9.49
C SER A 81 -1.28 2.04 10.45
N ALA A 82 -0.59 1.20 11.22
CA ALA A 82 -1.20 0.37 12.27
C ALA A 82 -1.74 1.24 13.41
N ASP A 83 -0.99 2.26 13.79
CA ASP A 83 -1.27 3.10 14.95
C ASP A 83 -2.45 4.04 14.67
N GLN A 84 -2.49 4.65 13.48
CA GLN A 84 -3.64 5.41 13.02
C GLN A 84 -4.91 4.54 12.92
N ALA A 85 -4.76 3.27 12.53
CA ALA A 85 -5.87 2.35 12.53
C ALA A 85 -6.31 1.98 13.96
N ALA A 86 -5.38 1.85 14.91
CA ALA A 86 -5.71 1.59 16.31
C ALA A 86 -6.52 2.75 16.90
N MET A 87 -6.06 3.98 16.68
CA MET A 87 -6.80 5.17 17.09
C MET A 87 -8.19 5.24 16.47
N PHE A 88 -8.30 5.02 15.16
CA PHE A 88 -9.57 5.05 14.45
C PHE A 88 -10.53 3.92 14.89
N LEU A 89 -10.05 2.68 14.98
CA LEU A 89 -10.88 1.51 15.29
C LEU A 89 -11.28 1.48 16.76
N SER A 90 -10.45 1.98 17.69
CA SER A 90 -10.79 2.06 19.11
C SER A 90 -12.05 2.89 19.42
N GLN A 91 -12.44 3.79 18.51
CA GLN A 91 -13.66 4.58 18.60
C GLN A 91 -14.92 3.78 18.21
N HIS A 92 -14.77 2.65 17.50
CA HIS A 92 -15.86 1.89 16.87
C HIS A 92 -15.98 0.44 17.42
N ALA A 93 -14.84 -0.21 17.66
CA ALA A 93 -14.75 -1.57 18.19
C ALA A 93 -15.02 -1.64 19.69
N SER A 94 -15.42 -2.81 20.20
CA SER A 94 -15.59 -3.03 21.65
C SER A 94 -14.25 -3.09 22.38
N SER A 95 -13.22 -3.64 21.72
CA SER A 95 -11.83 -3.58 22.15
C SER A 95 -10.89 -3.50 20.95
N CYS A 96 -9.75 -2.84 21.12
CA CYS A 96 -8.75 -2.63 20.08
C CYS A 96 -7.37 -3.08 20.57
N ARG A 97 -6.99 -4.30 20.21
CA ARG A 97 -5.71 -4.89 20.59
C ARG A 97 -4.66 -4.59 19.53
N LEU A 98 -3.42 -4.33 19.94
CA LEU A 98 -2.28 -4.09 19.05
C LEU A 98 -1.18 -5.11 19.35
N ALA A 99 -0.82 -5.94 18.37
CA ALA A 99 0.29 -6.89 18.48
C ALA A 99 1.50 -6.40 17.68
N ILE A 100 2.64 -6.29 18.37
CA ILE A 100 3.92 -5.91 17.77
C ILE A 100 4.99 -6.95 18.10
N ARG A 101 5.92 -7.15 17.16
CA ARG A 101 7.09 -8.02 17.40
C ARG A 101 8.21 -7.34 18.19
N GLY A 102 8.23 -6.02 18.21
CA GLY A 102 9.20 -5.24 18.96
C GLY A 102 8.86 -5.19 20.45
N GLY A 103 9.82 -4.80 21.28
CA GLY A 103 9.60 -4.52 22.70
C GLY A 103 8.95 -3.17 22.99
N ASP A 104 8.97 -2.24 22.04
CA ASP A 104 8.44 -0.89 22.20
C ASP A 104 7.91 -0.31 20.88
N LEU A 105 6.99 0.65 20.98
CA LEU A 105 6.45 1.43 19.86
C LEU A 105 7.28 2.69 19.56
N THR A 106 8.17 3.09 20.46
CA THR A 106 8.90 4.38 20.40
C THR A 106 9.82 4.49 19.18
N LYS A 107 10.29 3.36 18.65
CA LYS A 107 11.15 3.32 17.46
C LYS A 107 10.42 3.66 16.17
N SER A 108 9.10 3.55 16.15
CA SER A 108 8.29 3.63 14.92
C SER A 108 7.10 4.57 15.02
N MET A 109 6.79 5.09 16.20
CA MET A 109 5.62 5.93 16.47
C MET A 109 6.00 7.24 17.19
N SER A 110 5.21 8.29 16.98
CA SER A 110 5.31 9.53 17.78
C SER A 110 4.83 9.28 19.22
N ARG A 111 5.46 9.94 20.19
CA ARG A 111 5.06 9.88 21.60
C ARG A 111 3.58 10.20 21.81
N TYR A 112 3.06 11.22 21.13
CA TYR A 112 1.64 11.57 21.20
C TYR A 112 0.69 10.39 20.93
N LEU A 113 0.95 9.60 19.88
CA LEU A 113 0.08 8.46 19.55
C LEU A 113 0.24 7.30 20.54
N ILE A 114 1.44 7.14 21.12
CA ILE A 114 1.67 6.16 22.20
C ILE A 114 0.87 6.58 23.44
N ASP A 115 0.99 7.84 23.85
CA ASP A 115 0.27 8.39 25.02
C ASP A 115 -1.26 8.28 24.84
N GLU A 116 -1.75 8.50 23.62
CA GLU A 116 -3.18 8.39 23.30
C GLU A 116 -3.66 6.93 23.36
N LEU A 117 -2.85 5.99 22.89
CA LEU A 117 -3.14 4.55 22.99
C LEU A 117 -3.12 4.07 24.45
N GLU A 118 -2.13 4.50 25.24
CA GLU A 118 -1.99 4.13 26.66
C GLU A 118 -3.13 4.68 27.53
N ARG A 119 -3.71 5.83 27.18
CA ARG A 119 -4.86 6.42 27.88
C ARG A 119 -6.20 5.80 27.47
N ASN A 120 -6.23 4.99 26.42
CA ASN A 120 -7.46 4.44 25.91
C ASN A 120 -7.82 3.13 26.63
N PRO A 121 -8.89 3.08 27.44
CA PRO A 121 -9.25 1.88 28.21
C PRO A 121 -9.70 0.70 27.33
N ARG A 122 -9.98 0.94 26.04
CA ARG A 122 -10.32 -0.11 25.07
C ARG A 122 -9.09 -0.63 24.33
N ALA A 123 -7.93 0.00 24.50
CA ALA A 123 -6.71 -0.36 23.81
C ALA A 123 -5.81 -1.24 24.69
N GLU A 124 -5.25 -2.29 24.09
CA GLU A 124 -4.31 -3.17 24.76
C GLU A 124 -3.11 -3.46 23.85
N LEU A 125 -1.90 -3.31 24.38
CA LEU A 125 -0.66 -3.51 23.64
C LEU A 125 0.01 -4.84 24.02
N PHE A 126 0.17 -5.70 23.02
CA PHE A 126 0.95 -6.93 23.09
C PHE A 126 2.31 -6.73 22.44
N THR A 127 3.34 -6.51 23.25
CA THR A 127 4.72 -6.42 22.78
C THR A 127 5.32 -7.80 22.60
N GLN A 128 6.39 -7.88 21.79
CA GLN A 128 7.13 -9.12 21.54
C GLN A 128 6.24 -10.30 21.14
N THR A 129 5.13 -10.01 20.46
CA THR A 129 4.05 -10.94 20.17
C THR A 129 3.94 -11.19 18.67
N GLU A 130 3.81 -12.45 18.30
CA GLU A 130 3.58 -12.91 16.93
C GLU A 130 2.23 -13.61 16.81
N ILE A 131 1.61 -13.49 15.63
CA ILE A 131 0.41 -14.27 15.32
C ILE A 131 0.87 -15.67 14.94
N ALA A 132 0.36 -16.67 15.65
CA ALA A 132 0.71 -18.06 15.43
C ALA A 132 -0.33 -18.75 14.54
N GLU A 133 -1.62 -18.62 14.86
CA GLU A 133 -2.72 -19.33 14.19
C GLU A 133 -3.99 -18.46 14.18
N LEU A 134 -4.89 -18.74 13.23
CA LEU A 134 -6.22 -18.13 13.12
C LEU A 134 -7.26 -19.23 13.29
N ASP A 135 -8.31 -18.97 14.04
CA ASP A 135 -9.34 -19.94 14.36
C ASP A 135 -10.75 -19.38 14.19
N GLY A 136 -11.68 -20.26 13.82
CA GLY A 136 -13.08 -19.94 13.56
C GLY A 136 -13.71 -20.79 12.46
N ALA A 137 -15.02 -21.02 12.56
CA ALA A 137 -15.75 -21.95 11.70
C ALA A 137 -16.18 -21.31 10.37
N ALA A 138 -16.97 -20.23 10.41
CA ALA A 138 -17.42 -19.53 9.20
C ALA A 138 -16.66 -18.24 8.96
N ALA A 139 -16.25 -17.57 10.02
CA ALA A 139 -15.49 -16.33 10.05
C ALA A 139 -14.40 -16.44 11.12
N LEU A 140 -13.56 -15.41 11.24
CA LEU A 140 -12.57 -15.35 12.32
C LEU A 140 -13.27 -15.22 13.67
N GLU A 141 -12.88 -16.04 14.63
CA GLU A 141 -13.44 -16.05 15.98
C GLU A 141 -12.36 -15.87 17.04
N ALA A 142 -11.17 -16.42 16.80
CA ALA A 142 -10.04 -16.28 17.69
C ALA A 142 -8.71 -16.19 16.93
N VAL A 143 -7.73 -15.59 17.58
CA VAL A 143 -6.36 -15.52 17.10
C VAL A 143 -5.43 -16.06 18.18
N VAL A 144 -4.65 -17.08 17.83
CA VAL A 144 -3.59 -17.59 18.71
C VAL A 144 -2.36 -16.72 18.53
N VAL A 145 -1.89 -16.13 19.62
CA VAL A 145 -0.68 -15.34 19.66
C VAL A 145 0.41 -16.06 20.45
N ARG A 146 1.67 -15.79 20.10
CA ARG A 146 2.85 -16.33 20.77
C ARG A 146 3.74 -15.20 21.26
N ASP A 147 4.09 -15.20 22.55
CA ASP A 147 5.16 -14.35 23.08
C ASP A 147 6.51 -14.92 22.63
N SER A 148 7.28 -14.11 21.91
CA SER A 148 8.58 -14.46 21.35
C SER A 148 9.70 -14.64 22.39
N ARG A 149 9.53 -14.14 23.61
CA ARG A 149 10.50 -14.32 24.70
C ARG A 149 10.29 -15.65 25.43
N THR A 150 9.03 -15.97 25.74
CA THR A 150 8.68 -17.12 26.58
C THR A 150 8.27 -18.33 25.75
N GLY A 151 7.85 -18.13 24.51
CA GLY A 151 7.25 -19.16 23.65
C GLY A 151 5.80 -19.48 24.01
N GLU A 152 5.25 -18.85 25.05
CA GLU A 152 3.89 -19.07 25.52
C GLU A 152 2.87 -18.71 24.44
N ARG A 153 1.86 -19.57 24.28
CA ARG A 153 0.76 -19.38 23.34
C ARG A 153 -0.53 -19.13 24.11
N ARG A 154 -1.32 -18.16 23.63
CA ARG A 154 -2.67 -17.90 24.16
C ARG A 154 -3.62 -17.56 23.03
N ALA A 155 -4.88 -17.94 23.20
CA ALA A 155 -5.96 -17.55 22.30
C ALA A 155 -6.56 -16.21 22.75
N LEU A 156 -6.79 -15.32 21.80
CA LEU A 156 -7.49 -14.06 21.99
C LEU A 156 -8.80 -14.11 21.20
N ASP A 157 -9.94 -13.83 21.84
CA ASP A 157 -11.24 -13.66 21.17
C ASP A 157 -11.19 -12.43 20.25
N VAL A 158 -11.17 -12.64 18.94
CA VAL A 158 -10.92 -11.60 17.94
C VAL A 158 -11.77 -11.91 16.72
N ARG A 159 -12.67 -11.01 16.36
CA ARG A 159 -13.54 -11.16 15.18
C ARG A 159 -12.97 -10.44 13.95
N ALA A 160 -12.05 -9.49 14.16
CA ALA A 160 -11.37 -8.83 13.06
C ALA A 160 -9.87 -8.60 13.31
N LEU A 161 -9.04 -9.08 12.38
CA LEU A 161 -7.60 -8.89 12.34
C LEU A 161 -7.21 -7.93 11.21
N PHE A 162 -6.44 -6.90 11.54
CA PHE A 162 -5.98 -5.88 10.60
C PHE A 162 -4.46 -5.94 10.37
N ARG A 163 -4.04 -6.14 9.13
CA ARG A 163 -2.62 -6.15 8.73
C ARG A 163 -2.30 -5.03 7.75
N LEU A 164 -1.86 -3.88 8.28
CA LEU A 164 -1.72 -2.63 7.50
C LEU A 164 -0.32 -2.43 6.91
N ARG A 165 0.44 -3.51 6.73
CA ARG A 165 1.80 -3.44 6.19
C ARG A 165 1.78 -3.61 4.68
N ARG A 166 2.14 -2.58 3.93
CA ARG A 166 2.33 -2.71 2.48
C ARG A 166 3.50 -3.63 2.16
N ARG A 167 3.34 -4.45 1.13
CA ARG A 167 4.46 -5.12 0.46
C ARG A 167 5.20 -4.01 -0.30
N ARG A 168 6.54 -3.99 -0.26
CA ARG A 168 7.29 -3.19 -1.24
C ARG A 168 6.86 -3.73 -2.60
N ALA A 169 6.32 -2.86 -3.45
CA ALA A 169 6.01 -3.26 -4.81
C ALA A 169 7.31 -3.80 -5.41
N ALA A 170 7.40 -5.12 -5.57
CA ALA A 170 8.26 -5.67 -6.58
C ALA A 170 7.56 -5.25 -7.86
N HIS A 171 7.95 -4.09 -8.41
CA HIS A 171 7.51 -3.68 -9.74
C HIS A 171 7.99 -4.79 -10.69
N ARG A 172 7.19 -5.86 -10.86
CA ARG A 172 7.47 -6.97 -11.79
C ARG A 172 7.50 -6.46 -13.23
N LEU A 173 6.81 -5.35 -13.49
CA LEU A 173 7.05 -4.50 -14.65
C LEU A 173 8.30 -3.65 -14.39
N ALA A 174 9.47 -4.28 -14.45
CA ALA A 174 10.74 -3.58 -14.39
C ALA A 174 10.92 -2.80 -15.70
N ALA A 175 10.45 -1.55 -15.74
CA ALA A 175 11.03 -0.58 -16.65
C ALA A 175 12.49 -0.38 -16.22
N GLY A 176 13.42 -0.32 -17.19
CA GLY A 176 14.87 -0.15 -16.98
C GLY A 176 15.28 1.03 -16.05
N PRO A 177 16.58 1.37 -15.93
CA PRO A 177 17.31 1.70 -14.70
C PRO A 177 16.80 2.79 -13.71
N ARG A 178 15.61 3.37 -13.85
CA ARG A 178 15.10 4.48 -13.01
C ARG A 178 13.60 4.37 -12.65
N GLY A 179 13.04 3.15 -12.65
CA GLY A 179 11.62 2.92 -12.34
C GLY A 179 11.24 3.15 -10.87
N HIS A 180 10.65 4.30 -10.56
CA HIS A 180 9.86 4.51 -9.33
C HIS A 180 8.45 4.95 -9.71
N GLY A 181 7.46 4.28 -9.11
CA GLY A 181 6.03 4.40 -9.40
C GLY A 181 5.54 5.85 -9.48
N ARG A 182 5.19 6.23 -10.70
CA ARG A 182 4.26 7.28 -11.12
C ARG A 182 3.57 6.76 -12.37
N ALA A 183 2.47 7.39 -12.80
CA ALA A 183 2.07 7.29 -14.20
C ALA A 183 3.28 7.69 -15.07
N LEU A 184 3.99 6.70 -15.62
CA LEU A 184 5.18 6.93 -16.43
C LEU A 184 4.71 7.25 -17.84
N LEU A 185 4.51 8.53 -18.12
CA LEU A 185 4.55 9.06 -19.48
C LEU A 185 6.02 9.05 -19.95
N HIS A 186 6.46 7.98 -20.61
CA HIS A 186 7.63 8.02 -21.50
C HIS A 186 7.14 8.07 -22.94
N ALA A 187 7.55 9.08 -23.68
CA ALA A 187 7.33 9.13 -25.12
C ALA A 187 8.68 9.43 -25.76
N HIS A 188 9.33 8.43 -26.35
CA HIS A 188 10.49 8.65 -27.19
C HIS A 188 10.04 9.35 -28.48
N GLY A 189 10.66 10.49 -28.80
CA GLY A 189 10.60 11.09 -30.12
C GLY A 189 11.77 10.57 -30.94
N ARG A 190 11.50 10.09 -32.16
CA ARG A 190 12.54 9.87 -33.17
C ARG A 190 13.03 11.25 -33.63
N GLY A 191 14.19 11.65 -33.16
CA GLY A 191 14.96 12.78 -33.68
C GLY A 191 16.42 12.38 -33.69
N ARG A 192 17.07 12.49 -34.86
CA ARG A 192 18.50 12.17 -35.06
C ARG A 192 19.38 12.89 -34.01
N PRO A 193 20.46 12.27 -33.51
CA PRO A 193 21.34 12.91 -32.56
C PRO A 193 22.17 13.98 -33.28
N GLN A 194 21.85 15.25 -33.07
CA GLN A 194 22.86 16.30 -33.29
C GLN A 194 23.79 16.33 -32.08
N ARG A 195 25.09 16.22 -32.37
CA ARG A 195 26.18 16.21 -31.39
C ARG A 195 26.17 17.51 -30.57
N GLY A 196 26.37 17.37 -29.26
CA GLY A 196 26.90 18.45 -28.42
C GLY A 196 25.89 19.35 -27.73
N ALA A 197 25.10 18.83 -26.80
CA ALA A 197 24.59 19.62 -25.67
C ALA A 197 24.20 18.72 -24.50
N ARG A 198 24.97 18.75 -23.41
CA ARG A 198 24.58 18.18 -22.12
C ARG A 198 23.59 19.14 -21.46
N ALA A 199 22.29 18.86 -21.55
CA ALA A 199 21.26 19.56 -20.78
C ALA A 199 20.53 18.56 -19.84
N PRO A 200 20.45 18.84 -18.52
CA PRO A 200 19.78 17.96 -17.57
C PRO A 200 18.27 18.14 -17.67
N TRP A 201 17.56 17.13 -18.18
CA TRP A 201 16.10 17.16 -18.34
C TRP A 201 15.38 17.16 -16.98
N ARG A 202 14.67 18.26 -16.70
CA ARG A 202 13.68 18.37 -15.62
C ARG A 202 12.39 17.70 -16.06
N GLY A 203 11.98 16.63 -15.38
CA GLY A 203 10.63 16.08 -15.53
C GLY A 203 9.60 17.13 -15.13
N ALA A 204 8.56 17.33 -15.94
CA ALA A 204 7.45 18.21 -15.62
C ALA A 204 6.71 17.67 -14.39
N SER A 205 6.98 18.26 -13.24
CA SER A 205 6.08 18.27 -12.09
C SER A 205 5.06 19.39 -12.29
N VAL A 206 3.79 19.09 -12.05
CA VAL A 206 2.74 20.11 -11.84
C VAL A 206 3.26 21.12 -10.80
N PRO A 207 3.27 22.43 -11.08
CA PRO A 207 3.65 23.41 -10.08
C PRO A 207 2.54 23.46 -9.04
N ALA A 208 2.81 22.96 -7.82
CA ALA A 208 2.09 23.44 -6.66
C ALA A 208 2.57 24.88 -6.42
N ARG A 209 1.72 25.84 -6.75
CA ARG A 209 1.86 27.19 -6.22
C ARG A 209 1.64 27.08 -4.71
N ASP A 210 2.73 27.12 -3.96
CA ASP A 210 2.84 27.87 -2.70
C ASP A 210 4.30 27.85 -2.24
N GLU A 211 4.94 29.00 -2.37
CA GLU A 211 6.21 29.34 -1.76
C GLU A 211 6.01 29.46 -0.24
N ARG A 212 6.29 28.40 0.52
CA ARG A 212 6.78 28.41 1.92
C ARG A 212 6.71 27.01 2.55
N ALA A 213 7.66 26.14 2.23
CA ALA A 213 8.01 25.02 3.12
C ALA A 213 9.46 24.60 2.87
N ARG A 214 10.34 25.06 3.76
CA ARG A 214 11.78 24.80 3.75
C ARG A 214 12.08 23.31 4.00
N ALA A 215 13.04 22.81 3.23
CA ALA A 215 13.98 21.71 3.51
C ALA A 215 13.53 20.52 4.38
N LEU A 216 13.44 19.33 3.75
CA LEU A 216 13.77 18.06 4.39
C LEU A 216 14.41 17.11 3.35
N ARG A 217 15.71 16.86 3.51
CA ARG A 217 16.46 15.81 2.82
C ARG A 217 16.06 14.45 3.41
N GLY A 218 15.70 13.47 2.57
CA GLY A 218 15.58 12.08 3.01
C GLY A 218 14.68 11.19 2.15
N ARG A 219 15.30 10.30 1.34
CA ARG A 219 14.73 9.07 0.74
C ARG A 219 13.30 9.16 0.18
N ARG A 220 13.18 9.57 -1.09
CA ARG A 220 11.93 9.63 -1.86
C ARG A 220 11.35 8.24 -2.17
N ARG A 221 10.54 7.73 -1.24
CA ARG A 221 9.43 6.81 -1.54
C ARG A 221 8.32 7.60 -2.26
N ALA A 222 7.28 6.94 -2.75
CA ALA A 222 6.02 7.57 -3.20
C ALA A 222 5.28 8.28 -2.03
N LEU A 223 5.92 9.28 -1.41
CA LEU A 223 5.38 10.14 -0.35
C LEU A 223 4.60 11.28 -1.02
N GLY A 224 3.27 11.26 -0.93
CA GLY A 224 2.44 12.42 -1.29
C GLY A 224 1.04 12.08 -1.81
N SER A 225 0.83 10.89 -2.37
CA SER A 225 -0.51 10.51 -2.85
C SER A 225 -1.44 10.16 -1.68
N VAL A 226 -2.63 10.76 -1.70
CA VAL A 226 -3.72 10.43 -0.77
C VAL A 226 -4.30 9.08 -1.18
N LYS A 227 -4.22 8.11 -0.26
CA LYS A 227 -4.57 6.71 -0.51
C LYS A 227 -6.07 6.48 -0.38
N ARG A 228 -6.87 7.24 -1.13
CA ARG A 228 -8.34 7.17 -1.15
C ARG A 228 -8.81 6.93 -2.58
N VAL A 229 -9.98 6.29 -2.73
CA VAL A 229 -10.59 6.00 -4.03
C VAL A 229 -10.79 7.29 -4.83
N ALA A 230 -11.35 8.33 -4.21
CA ALA A 230 -11.59 9.62 -4.88
C ALA A 230 -10.30 10.25 -5.44
N SER A 231 -9.22 10.24 -4.66
CA SER A 231 -7.92 10.74 -5.11
C SER A 231 -7.35 9.90 -6.25
N ALA A 232 -7.45 8.57 -6.20
CA ALA A 232 -7.02 7.69 -7.28
C ALA A 232 -7.81 7.91 -8.58
N VAL A 233 -9.12 8.15 -8.48
CA VAL A 233 -9.97 8.51 -9.63
C VAL A 233 -9.53 9.85 -10.23
N GLY A 234 -9.30 10.86 -9.40
CA GLY A 234 -8.81 12.17 -9.85
C GLY A 234 -7.42 12.13 -10.49
N GLU A 235 -6.48 11.40 -9.90
CA GLU A 235 -5.16 11.18 -10.48
C GLU A 235 -5.26 10.42 -11.81
N GLY A 236 -6.14 9.41 -11.90
CA GLY A 236 -6.40 8.65 -13.12
C GLY A 236 -6.99 9.48 -14.25
N SER A 237 -7.97 10.34 -13.96
CA SER A 237 -8.59 11.21 -14.97
C SER A 237 -7.57 12.20 -15.55
N MET A 238 -6.69 12.75 -14.71
CA MET A 238 -5.59 13.61 -15.15
C MET A 238 -4.55 12.85 -15.98
N ALA A 239 -4.23 11.61 -15.63
CA ALA A 239 -3.34 10.77 -16.43
C ALA A 239 -3.89 10.56 -17.85
N ILE A 240 -5.19 10.29 -17.99
CA ILE A 240 -5.86 10.15 -19.29
C ILE A 240 -5.79 11.47 -20.08
N ARG A 241 -6.11 12.61 -19.45
CA ARG A 241 -6.04 13.94 -20.09
C ARG A 241 -4.65 14.22 -20.66
N LEU A 242 -3.60 13.93 -19.90
CA LEU A 242 -2.21 14.13 -20.32
C LEU A 242 -1.79 13.19 -21.46
N VAL A 243 -2.27 11.94 -21.46
CA VAL A 243 -2.05 11.02 -22.58
C VAL A 243 -2.66 11.57 -23.86
N HIS A 244 -3.91 12.05 -23.83
CA HIS A 244 -4.56 12.65 -24.99
C HIS A 244 -3.78 13.87 -25.51
N GLN A 245 -3.42 14.81 -24.64
CA GLN A 245 -2.62 15.98 -25.04
C GLN A 245 -1.31 15.57 -25.70
N ARG A 246 -0.65 14.53 -25.18
CA ARG A 246 0.62 14.06 -25.74
C ARG A 246 0.46 13.36 -27.08
N LEU A 247 -0.62 12.62 -27.29
CA LEU A 247 -0.89 11.91 -28.54
C LEU A 247 -1.32 12.86 -29.66
N VAL A 248 -1.99 13.97 -29.33
CA VAL A 248 -2.43 15.03 -30.27
C VAL A 248 -1.30 16.01 -30.63
N ALA A 249 -0.34 16.26 -29.74
CA ALA A 249 0.80 17.16 -30.00
C ALA A 249 1.86 16.57 -30.97
N ARG A 250 1.44 15.75 -31.93
CA ARG A 250 2.27 15.12 -32.97
C ARG A 250 1.55 15.14 -34.30
#